data_AF-A0A6V7IEL2-F1
#
_entry.id   AF-A0A6V7IEL2-F1
#
_cell.length_a   1.000
_cell.length_b   1.000
_cell.length_c   1.000
_cell.angle_alpha   90.00
_cell.angle_beta   90.00
_cell.angle_gamma   90.00
#
_symmetry.space_group_name_H-M   'P 1'
#
loop_
_entity.id
_entity.type
_entity.pdbx_description
1 polymer ?
#
loop_
_entity_poly.entity_id
_entity_poly.type
_entity_poly.pdbx_seq_one_letter_code
_entity_poly.pdbx_strand_id
1 'polypeptide(L)'
;DLSDQEHFVQSHHNPAYDHEAFLGEDAKTFDQLSPEESIRRLGVIVDKIDKNNDGFVDQEELKDWIRFTQQRYIRDDVERQWKSHNPEDKDNIPWESYKKMVYGFMDEKDFGEVKEGDDNWSYAVMLKRDRRRWAVADQDGDDALTKEEFTAFLHPEETEHMKDVVVLETLEDIDKDGDGKVSIEEYI
;
A
#
# COMPACT_ATOMS: atom_id res chain seq x y z
N ASP A 1 -1.98 8.64 -0.32
CA ASP A 1 -3.15 9.14 0.41
C ASP A 1 -3.23 8.50 1.80
N LEU A 2 -3.85 9.18 2.77
CA LEU A 2 -3.94 8.76 4.19
C LEU A 2 -5.11 7.80 4.47
N SER A 3 -6.05 7.67 3.54
CA SER A 3 -7.29 6.87 3.64
C SER A 3 -7.86 6.68 2.23
N ASP A 4 -8.59 5.58 2.01
CA ASP A 4 -9.34 5.33 0.77
C ASP A 4 -10.63 6.18 0.68
N GLN A 5 -10.94 6.95 1.71
CA GLN A 5 -12.13 7.80 1.79
C GLN A 5 -11.82 9.24 1.34
N GLU A 6 -12.81 9.93 0.78
CA GLU A 6 -12.66 11.36 0.49
C GLU A 6 -12.68 12.18 1.79
N HIS A 7 -11.67 13.05 1.99
CA HIS A 7 -11.62 13.97 3.13
C HIS A 7 -12.83 14.93 3.18
N PHE A 8 -13.40 15.25 2.02
CA PHE A 8 -14.64 16.01 1.91
C PHE A 8 -15.60 15.34 0.95
N VAL A 9 -16.82 15.03 1.42
CA VAL A 9 -17.91 14.56 0.57
C VAL A 9 -18.89 15.71 0.40
N GLN A 10 -19.07 16.21 -0.83
CA GLN A 10 -19.98 17.33 -1.13
C GLN A 10 -19.76 18.57 -0.25
N SER A 11 -18.50 18.93 0.01
CA SER A 11 -18.10 20.03 0.92
C SER A 11 -18.42 19.83 2.40
N HIS A 12 -18.88 18.64 2.80
CA HIS A 12 -18.98 18.24 4.20
C HIS A 12 -17.74 17.43 4.59
N HIS A 13 -17.17 17.80 5.73
CA HIS A 13 -16.04 17.10 6.33
C HIS A 13 -16.40 15.62 6.59
N ASN A 14 -15.52 14.70 6.20
CA ASN A 14 -15.72 13.26 6.40
C ASN A 14 -15.02 12.78 7.69
N PRO A 15 -15.74 12.51 8.79
CA PRO A 15 -15.13 12.06 10.03
C PRO A 15 -14.46 10.68 9.92
N ALA A 16 -14.86 9.86 8.94
CA ALA A 16 -14.27 8.55 8.72
C ALA A 16 -12.83 8.66 8.17
N TYR A 17 -12.55 9.68 7.34
CA TYR A 17 -11.20 9.97 6.85
C TYR A 17 -10.24 10.25 8.01
N ASP A 18 -10.64 11.14 8.92
CA ASP A 18 -9.85 11.48 10.11
C ASP A 18 -9.65 10.28 11.03
N HIS A 19 -10.70 9.47 11.18
CA HIS A 19 -10.65 8.28 12.03
C HIS A 19 -9.65 7.24 11.48
N GLU A 20 -9.62 7.05 10.17
CA GLU A 20 -8.68 6.16 9.50
C GLU A 20 -7.25 6.72 9.50
N ALA A 21 -7.07 8.03 9.26
CA ALA A 21 -5.76 8.67 9.35
C ALA A 21 -5.17 8.60 10.79
N PHE A 22 -6.04 8.67 11.81
CA PHE A 22 -5.63 8.65 13.21
C PHE A 22 -5.38 7.25 13.77
N LEU A 23 -6.22 6.27 13.39
CA LEU A 23 -6.18 4.91 13.95
C LEU A 23 -5.56 3.86 13.01
N GLY A 24 -5.41 4.15 11.72
CA GLY A 24 -4.99 3.16 10.72
C GLY A 24 -5.98 1.99 10.62
N GLU A 25 -5.47 0.75 10.44
CA GLU A 25 -6.31 -0.45 10.35
C GLU A 25 -7.20 -0.69 11.57
N ASP A 26 -6.82 -0.17 12.74
CA ASP A 26 -7.61 -0.30 13.96
C ASP A 26 -8.92 0.48 13.88
N ALA A 27 -9.07 1.47 12.97
CA ALA A 27 -10.29 2.26 12.80
C ALA A 27 -11.56 1.39 12.68
N LYS A 28 -11.49 0.34 11.85
CA LYS A 28 -12.61 -0.61 11.63
C LYS A 28 -12.98 -1.39 12.89
N THR A 29 -12.01 -1.61 13.79
CA THR A 29 -12.27 -2.30 15.06
C THR A 29 -12.94 -1.37 16.07
N PHE A 30 -12.61 -0.08 16.06
CA PHE A 30 -13.20 0.93 16.96
C PHE A 30 -14.66 1.23 16.64
N ASP A 31 -15.07 1.15 15.37
CA ASP A 31 -16.47 1.30 14.94
C ASP A 31 -17.40 0.21 15.52
N GLN A 32 -16.83 -0.92 15.94
CA GLN A 32 -17.58 -2.06 16.49
C GLN A 32 -17.60 -2.10 18.03
N LEU A 33 -16.87 -1.20 18.69
CA LEU A 33 -16.77 -1.16 20.15
C LEU A 33 -17.89 -0.33 20.78
N SER A 34 -18.19 -0.62 22.05
CA SER A 34 -19.09 0.25 22.83
C SER A 34 -18.42 1.61 23.07
N PRO A 35 -19.21 2.70 23.24
CA PRO A 35 -18.66 4.03 23.48
C PRO A 35 -17.66 4.09 24.65
N GLU A 36 -17.92 3.34 25.72
CA GLU A 36 -17.05 3.28 26.90
C GLU A 36 -15.69 2.63 26.60
N GLU A 37 -15.67 1.56 25.82
CA GLU A 37 -14.43 0.87 25.45
C GLU A 37 -13.66 1.66 24.38
N SER A 38 -14.35 2.31 23.43
CA SER A 38 -13.73 3.22 22.47
C SER A 38 -13.05 4.40 23.17
N ILE A 39 -13.71 5.04 24.14
CA ILE A 39 -13.12 6.13 24.94
C ILE A 39 -11.89 5.64 25.72
N ARG A 40 -11.97 4.46 26.34
CA ARG A 40 -10.85 3.90 27.09
C ARG A 40 -9.64 3.63 26.20
N ARG A 41 -9.86 3.04 25.02
CA ARG A 41 -8.77 2.76 24.07
C ARG A 41 -8.20 4.02 23.43
N LEU A 42 -9.06 5.00 23.11
CA LEU A 42 -8.62 6.32 22.66
C LEU A 42 -7.78 7.01 23.73
N GLY A 43 -8.12 6.89 25.01
CA GLY A 43 -7.30 7.40 26.11
C GLY A 43 -5.88 6.83 26.11
N VAL A 44 -5.73 5.51 25.94
CA VAL A 44 -4.40 4.87 25.84
C VAL A 44 -3.62 5.32 24.60
N ILE A 45 -4.32 5.69 23.51
CA ILE A 45 -3.69 6.24 22.30
C ILE A 45 -3.25 7.68 22.56
N VAL A 46 -4.11 8.52 23.14
CA VAL A 46 -3.79 9.90 23.52
C VAL A 46 -2.58 9.95 24.45
N ASP A 47 -2.50 9.08 25.46
CA ASP A 47 -1.34 8.97 26.36
C ASP A 47 -0.03 8.61 25.64
N LYS A 48 -0.09 7.97 24.47
CA LYS A 48 1.09 7.66 23.65
C LYS A 48 1.48 8.81 22.71
N ILE A 49 0.51 9.66 22.37
CA ILE A 49 0.69 10.79 21.46
C ILE A 49 1.25 11.99 22.22
N ASP A 50 0.72 12.24 23.43
CA ASP A 50 1.17 13.27 24.35
C ASP A 50 2.57 12.92 24.88
N LYS A 51 3.60 13.32 24.12
CA LYS A 51 5.00 13.04 24.44
C LYS A 51 5.46 13.92 25.59
N ASN A 52 4.92 15.13 25.68
CA ASN A 52 5.32 16.11 26.68
C ASN A 52 4.59 15.90 28.04
N ASN A 53 3.57 15.04 28.07
CA ASN A 53 2.72 14.69 29.20
C ASN A 53 1.99 15.91 29.82
N ASP A 54 1.60 16.88 29.01
CA ASP A 54 0.86 18.06 29.45
C ASP A 54 -0.67 17.85 29.49
N GLY A 55 -1.13 16.68 29.05
CA GLY A 55 -2.54 16.28 29.00
C GLY A 55 -3.28 16.75 27.75
N PHE A 56 -2.57 17.33 26.78
CA PHE A 56 -3.11 17.74 25.49
C PHE A 56 -2.32 17.08 24.36
N VAL A 57 -2.93 17.04 23.17
CA VAL A 57 -2.25 16.63 21.95
C VAL A 57 -2.14 17.86 21.07
N ASP A 58 -0.92 18.32 20.85
CA ASP A 58 -0.67 19.44 19.96
C ASP A 58 -0.55 19.01 18.48
N GLN A 59 -0.41 20.00 17.59
CA GLN A 59 -0.33 19.75 16.16
C GLN A 59 0.92 18.96 15.75
N GLU A 60 2.06 19.17 16.43
CA GLU A 60 3.31 18.47 16.12
C GLU A 60 3.21 17.01 16.58
N GLU A 61 2.69 16.76 17.78
CA GLU A 61 2.46 15.42 18.31
C GLU A 61 1.48 14.62 17.46
N LEU A 62 0.38 15.24 17.03
CA LEU A 62 -0.59 14.60 16.15
C LEU A 62 0.02 14.26 14.78
N LYS A 63 0.80 15.17 14.21
CA LYS A 63 1.49 14.95 12.93
C LYS A 63 2.52 13.82 13.02
N ASP A 64 3.27 13.78 14.11
CA ASP A 64 4.22 12.70 14.39
C ASP A 64 3.51 11.37 14.57
N TRP A 65 2.35 11.36 15.23
CA TRP A 65 1.53 10.16 15.41
C TRP A 65 1.02 9.62 14.08
N ILE A 66 0.45 10.47 13.22
CA ILE A 66 -0.04 10.07 11.89
C ILE A 66 1.10 9.47 11.05
N ARG A 67 2.30 10.08 11.09
CA ARG A 67 3.47 9.50 10.42
C ARG A 67 3.87 8.16 11.00
N PHE A 68 3.84 8.03 12.33
CA PHE A 68 4.16 6.78 13.01
C PHE A 68 3.16 5.67 12.69
N THR A 69 1.86 5.95 12.64
CA THR A 69 0.83 4.95 12.29
C THR A 69 0.99 4.49 10.85
N GLN A 70 1.24 5.40 9.90
CA GLN A 70 1.53 5.03 8.52
C GLN A 70 2.78 4.16 8.38
N GLN A 71 3.91 4.57 8.98
CA GLN A 71 5.14 3.78 8.93
C GLN A 71 5.00 2.42 9.59
N ARG A 72 4.22 2.35 10.67
CA ARG A 72 3.91 1.09 11.34
C ARG A 72 3.09 0.19 10.43
N TYR A 73 2.09 0.71 9.73
CA TYR A 73 1.28 -0.06 8.79
C TYR A 73 2.16 -0.69 7.69
N ILE A 74 2.98 0.12 7.02
CA ILE A 74 3.93 -0.33 5.99
C ILE A 74 4.84 -1.43 6.54
N ARG A 75 5.45 -1.19 7.70
CA ARG A 75 6.36 -2.17 8.31
C ARG A 75 5.66 -3.48 8.65
N ASP A 76 4.47 -3.40 9.25
CA ASP A 76 3.72 -4.57 9.69
C ASP A 76 3.18 -5.38 8.48
N ASP A 77 2.82 -4.71 7.37
CA ASP A 77 2.47 -5.37 6.10
C ASP A 77 3.68 -6.03 5.43
N VAL A 78 4.78 -5.29 5.26
CA VAL A 78 6.05 -5.83 4.72
C VAL A 78 6.50 -7.05 5.52
N GLU A 79 6.46 -7.00 6.85
CA GLU A 79 6.86 -8.13 7.70
C GLU A 79 5.99 -9.37 7.45
N ARG A 80 4.68 -9.16 7.28
CA ARG A 80 3.72 -10.24 7.01
C ARG A 80 3.95 -10.84 5.63
N GLN A 81 4.07 -10.01 4.61
CA GLN A 81 4.29 -10.42 3.22
C GLN A 81 5.66 -11.08 3.05
N TRP A 82 6.71 -10.54 3.68
CA TRP A 82 8.05 -11.10 3.69
C TRP A 82 8.04 -12.52 4.26
N LYS A 83 7.45 -12.74 5.45
CA LYS A 83 7.34 -14.08 6.04
C LYS A 83 6.54 -15.06 5.19
N SER A 84 5.48 -14.58 4.55
CA SER A 84 4.65 -15.41 3.67
C SER A 84 5.41 -15.86 2.42
N HIS A 85 6.20 -14.97 1.83
CA HIS A 85 6.96 -15.23 0.59
C HIS A 85 8.40 -15.70 0.84
N ASN A 86 8.84 -15.77 2.09
CA ASN A 86 10.16 -16.23 2.49
C ASN A 86 10.10 -17.19 3.70
N PRO A 87 9.44 -18.36 3.55
CA PRO A 87 9.27 -19.30 4.66
C PRO A 87 10.60 -19.92 5.15
N GLU A 88 11.64 -19.85 4.33
CA GLU A 88 12.99 -20.35 4.65
C GLU A 88 13.88 -19.27 5.30
N ASP A 89 13.36 -18.05 5.53
CA ASP A 89 14.06 -16.91 6.14
C ASP A 89 15.42 -16.63 5.48
N LYS A 90 15.43 -16.60 4.15
CA LYS A 90 16.60 -16.22 3.34
C LYS A 90 16.83 -14.71 3.41
N ASP A 91 18.03 -14.28 3.04
CA ASP A 91 18.34 -12.85 2.97
C ASP A 91 17.62 -12.13 1.83
N ASN A 92 17.22 -12.86 0.77
CA ASN A 92 16.49 -12.34 -0.38
C ASN A 92 15.44 -13.32 -0.92
N ILE A 93 14.51 -12.80 -1.72
CA ILE A 93 13.48 -13.58 -2.42
C ILE A 93 13.74 -13.46 -3.92
N PRO A 94 14.13 -14.54 -4.63
CA PRO A 94 14.27 -14.52 -6.09
C PRO A 94 12.93 -14.34 -6.81
N TRP A 95 12.91 -13.63 -7.95
CA TRP A 95 11.70 -13.38 -8.73
C TRP A 95 10.94 -14.66 -9.05
N GLU A 96 11.62 -15.71 -9.51
CA GLU A 96 10.99 -16.97 -9.88
C GLU A 96 10.32 -17.65 -8.67
N SER A 97 10.82 -17.42 -7.45
CA SER A 97 10.18 -17.92 -6.23
C SER A 97 8.89 -17.15 -5.95
N TYR A 98 8.95 -15.81 -5.99
CA TYR A 98 7.78 -14.94 -5.81
C TYR A 98 6.71 -15.24 -6.87
N LYS A 99 7.09 -15.23 -8.16
CA LYS A 99 6.22 -15.53 -9.29
C LYS A 99 5.54 -16.89 -9.14
N LYS A 100 6.27 -17.92 -8.71
CA LYS A 100 5.69 -19.25 -8.49
C LYS A 100 4.70 -19.27 -7.31
N MET A 101 4.96 -18.52 -6.25
CA MET A 101 4.04 -18.45 -5.11
C MET A 101 2.75 -17.70 -5.46
N VAL A 102 2.86 -16.57 -6.16
CA VAL A 102 1.72 -15.72 -6.50
C VAL A 102 0.96 -16.22 -7.73
N TYR A 103 1.66 -16.71 -8.75
CA TYR A 103 1.09 -17.06 -10.06
C TYR A 103 1.26 -18.53 -10.45
N GLY A 104 1.83 -19.38 -9.58
CA GLY A 104 2.12 -20.78 -9.92
C GLY A 104 0.91 -21.68 -10.12
N PHE A 105 -0.30 -21.16 -9.93
CA PHE A 105 -1.56 -21.83 -10.30
C PHE A 105 -1.93 -21.64 -11.78
N MET A 106 -1.24 -20.75 -12.51
CA MET A 106 -1.46 -20.47 -13.92
C MET A 106 -0.51 -21.29 -14.80
N ASP A 107 -0.99 -21.75 -15.97
CA ASP A 107 -0.15 -22.46 -16.94
C ASP A 107 0.70 -21.46 -17.74
N GLU A 108 1.89 -21.87 -18.23
CA GLU A 108 2.75 -20.99 -19.06
C GLU A 108 2.03 -20.40 -20.29
N LYS A 109 1.01 -21.10 -20.79
CA LYS A 109 0.18 -20.68 -21.92
C LYS A 109 -0.75 -19.52 -21.60
N ASP A 110 -1.06 -19.32 -20.31
CA ASP A 110 -1.93 -18.28 -19.80
C ASP A 110 -1.24 -16.90 -19.77
N PHE A 111 0.07 -16.84 -19.99
CA PHE A 111 0.83 -15.58 -19.98
C PHE A 111 1.16 -15.04 -21.39
N GLY A 112 0.99 -15.86 -22.44
CA GLY A 112 1.50 -15.57 -23.78
C GLY A 112 0.54 -14.84 -24.71
N GLU A 113 -0.73 -15.24 -24.77
CA GLU A 113 -1.72 -14.72 -25.74
C GLU A 113 -3.05 -14.41 -25.07
N VAL A 114 -3.05 -13.54 -24.07
CA VAL A 114 -4.31 -13.14 -23.41
C VAL A 114 -4.90 -11.92 -24.09
N LYS A 115 -6.12 -12.05 -24.58
CA LYS A 115 -6.88 -10.95 -25.18
C LYS A 115 -7.66 -10.20 -24.10
N GLU A 116 -7.81 -8.91 -24.31
CA GLU A 116 -8.64 -8.05 -23.47
C GLU A 116 -10.06 -8.64 -23.33
N GLY A 117 -10.48 -8.88 -22.09
CA GLY A 117 -11.77 -9.51 -21.75
C GLY A 117 -11.75 -11.01 -21.44
N ASP A 118 -10.59 -11.67 -21.46
CA ASP A 118 -10.41 -13.04 -20.95
C ASP A 118 -10.22 -13.03 -19.42
N ASP A 119 -10.63 -14.09 -18.72
CA ASP A 119 -10.50 -14.21 -17.26
C ASP A 119 -9.02 -14.15 -16.82
N ASN A 120 -8.11 -14.65 -17.68
CA ASN A 120 -6.67 -14.59 -17.45
C ASN A 120 -6.02 -13.24 -17.81
N TRP A 121 -6.75 -12.30 -18.42
CA TRP A 121 -6.18 -11.04 -18.91
C TRP A 121 -5.71 -10.16 -17.76
N SER A 122 -6.52 -10.09 -16.70
CA SER A 122 -6.21 -9.37 -15.47
C SER A 122 -4.87 -9.85 -14.88
N TYR A 123 -4.69 -11.17 -14.76
CA TYR A 123 -3.47 -11.74 -14.19
C TYR A 123 -2.22 -11.53 -15.05
N ALA A 124 -2.34 -11.60 -16.38
CA ALA A 124 -1.22 -11.31 -17.27
C ALA A 124 -0.78 -9.85 -17.21
N VAL A 125 -1.72 -8.92 -17.01
CA VAL A 125 -1.44 -7.50 -16.77
C VAL A 125 -0.76 -7.32 -15.41
N MET A 126 -1.29 -7.93 -14.34
CA MET A 126 -0.69 -7.88 -13.00
C MET A 126 0.74 -8.42 -12.99
N LEU A 127 1.00 -9.58 -13.61
CA LEU A 127 2.35 -10.15 -13.69
C LEU A 127 3.33 -9.20 -14.39
N LYS A 128 2.90 -8.52 -15.46
CA LYS A 128 3.75 -7.55 -16.17
C LYS A 128 4.08 -6.34 -15.31
N ARG A 129 3.10 -5.83 -14.55
CA ARG A 129 3.28 -4.72 -13.61
C ARG A 129 4.22 -5.13 -12.48
N ASP A 130 3.97 -6.27 -11.85
CA ASP A 130 4.84 -6.82 -10.81
C ASP A 130 6.26 -7.02 -11.32
N ARG A 131 6.44 -7.58 -12.51
CA ARG A 131 7.78 -7.76 -13.09
C ARG A 131 8.48 -6.42 -13.33
N ARG A 132 7.74 -5.41 -13.77
CA ARG A 132 8.27 -4.05 -13.97
C ARG A 132 8.69 -3.45 -12.64
N ARG A 133 7.81 -3.45 -11.62
CA ARG A 133 8.13 -2.96 -10.28
C ARG A 133 9.30 -3.70 -9.67
N TRP A 134 9.35 -5.03 -9.80
CA TRP A 134 10.44 -5.85 -9.32
C TRP A 134 11.79 -5.41 -9.88
N ALA A 135 11.88 -5.22 -11.20
CA ALA A 135 13.11 -4.80 -11.86
C ALA A 135 13.54 -3.36 -11.51
N VAL A 136 12.62 -2.50 -11.06
CA VAL A 136 12.96 -1.13 -10.60
C VAL A 136 13.35 -1.15 -9.12
N ALA A 137 12.71 -2.00 -8.31
CA ALA A 137 13.02 -2.17 -6.90
C ALA A 137 14.37 -2.87 -6.68
N ASP A 138 14.73 -3.81 -7.56
CA ASP A 138 16.02 -4.49 -7.59
C ASP A 138 17.14 -3.51 -8.00
N GLN A 139 17.87 -2.99 -7.01
CA GLN A 139 18.89 -1.97 -7.23
C GLN A 139 20.25 -2.57 -7.60
N ASP A 140 20.51 -3.83 -7.21
CA ASP A 140 21.76 -4.52 -7.50
C ASP A 140 21.71 -5.42 -8.75
N GLY A 141 20.50 -5.70 -9.25
CA GLY A 141 20.24 -6.41 -10.49
C GLY A 141 20.44 -7.91 -10.40
N ASP A 142 20.38 -8.51 -9.20
CA ASP A 142 20.55 -9.95 -8.99
C ASP A 142 19.27 -10.78 -9.24
N ASP A 143 18.16 -10.11 -9.59
CA ASP A 143 16.83 -10.67 -9.80
C ASP A 143 16.20 -11.26 -8.52
N ALA A 144 16.65 -10.80 -7.34
CA ALA A 144 16.15 -11.18 -6.03
C ALA A 144 16.05 -9.97 -5.09
N LEU A 145 14.87 -9.75 -4.49
CA LEU A 145 14.71 -8.61 -3.59
C LEU A 145 15.17 -8.94 -2.17
N THR A 146 16.07 -8.12 -1.65
CA THR A 146 16.30 -7.98 -0.20
C THR A 146 15.04 -7.44 0.49
N LYS A 147 15.02 -7.42 1.82
CA LYS A 147 13.84 -6.93 2.56
C LYS A 147 13.57 -5.44 2.30
N GLU A 148 14.63 -4.67 2.16
CA GLU A 148 14.59 -3.25 1.83
C GLU A 148 14.01 -3.03 0.42
N GLU A 149 14.46 -3.79 -0.58
CA GLU A 149 13.94 -3.68 -1.95
C GLU A 149 12.52 -4.25 -2.06
N PHE A 150 12.20 -5.30 -1.30
CA PHE A 150 10.85 -5.84 -1.21
C PHE A 150 9.87 -4.83 -0.58
N THR A 151 10.35 -3.99 0.34
CA THR A 151 9.59 -2.85 0.87
C THR A 151 9.28 -1.85 -0.24
N ALA A 152 10.27 -1.51 -1.08
CA ALA A 152 10.10 -0.62 -2.23
C ALA A 152 9.15 -1.21 -3.29
N PHE A 153 9.16 -2.53 -3.47
CA PHE A 153 8.25 -3.24 -4.37
C PHE A 153 6.79 -3.19 -3.88
N LEU A 154 6.55 -3.39 -2.58
CA LEU A 154 5.19 -3.37 -2.01
C LEU A 154 4.63 -1.96 -1.83
N HIS A 155 5.48 -1.01 -1.43
CA HIS A 155 5.13 0.38 -1.16
C HIS A 155 5.97 1.33 -2.04
N PRO A 156 5.81 1.27 -3.37
CA PRO A 156 6.59 2.09 -4.29
C PRO A 156 6.33 3.60 -4.11
N GLU A 157 5.17 3.99 -3.59
CA GLU A 157 4.81 5.37 -3.28
C GLU A 157 5.70 6.01 -2.20
N GLU A 158 6.26 5.20 -1.31
CA GLU A 158 7.12 5.64 -0.21
C GLU A 158 8.61 5.68 -0.59
N THR A 159 8.94 5.23 -1.80
CA THR A 159 10.32 5.06 -2.24
C THR A 159 10.65 5.96 -3.44
N GLU A 160 11.64 6.85 -3.27
CA GLU A 160 11.95 7.88 -4.26
C GLU A 160 12.22 7.33 -5.68
N HIS A 161 13.02 6.26 -5.79
CA HIS A 161 13.39 5.68 -7.09
C HIS A 161 12.25 4.89 -7.76
N MET A 162 11.17 4.62 -7.03
CA MET A 162 9.98 3.93 -7.53
C MET A 162 8.91 4.89 -8.05
N LYS A 163 9.02 6.21 -7.80
CA LYS A 163 7.99 7.19 -8.18
C LYS A 163 7.68 7.19 -9.66
N ASP A 164 8.68 7.00 -10.51
CA ASP A 164 8.49 6.97 -11.97
C ASP A 164 7.61 5.78 -12.40
N VAL A 165 7.75 4.62 -11.76
CA VAL A 165 6.90 3.45 -12.06
C VAL A 165 5.47 3.69 -11.57
N VAL A 166 5.29 4.30 -10.40
CA VAL A 166 3.96 4.67 -9.87
C VAL A 166 3.24 5.65 -10.80
N VAL A 167 3.95 6.65 -11.31
CA VAL A 167 3.37 7.63 -12.25
C VAL A 167 2.96 6.95 -13.55
N LEU A 168 3.84 6.11 -14.12
CA LEU A 168 3.53 5.38 -15.36
C LEU A 168 2.30 4.49 -15.20
N GLU A 169 2.23 3.76 -14.10
CA GLU A 169 1.13 2.85 -13.80
C GLU A 169 -0.17 3.59 -13.53
N THR A 170 -0.13 4.71 -12.82
CA THR A 170 -1.28 5.57 -12.60
C THR A 170 -1.81 6.13 -13.93
N LEU A 171 -0.90 6.51 -14.83
CA LEU A 171 -1.26 6.94 -16.17
C LEU A 171 -1.91 5.80 -16.95
N GLU A 172 -1.33 4.59 -16.96
CA GLU A 172 -1.92 3.41 -17.63
C GLU A 172 -3.31 3.03 -17.10
N ASP A 173 -3.60 3.29 -15.82
CA ASP A 173 -4.92 3.02 -15.23
C ASP A 173 -5.97 4.07 -15.60
N ILE A 174 -5.57 5.34 -15.74
CA ILE A 174 -6.47 6.47 -15.97
C ILE A 174 -6.65 6.75 -17.48
N ASP A 175 -5.58 6.68 -18.27
CA ASP A 175 -5.55 6.91 -19.72
C ASP A 175 -6.27 5.78 -20.46
N LYS A 176 -7.56 5.98 -20.74
CA LYS A 176 -8.42 4.99 -21.41
C LYS A 176 -8.31 5.08 -22.91
N ASP A 177 -7.95 6.24 -23.46
CA ASP A 177 -7.82 6.44 -24.90
C ASP A 177 -6.39 6.21 -25.45
N GLY A 178 -5.41 6.09 -24.55
CA GLY A 178 -4.03 5.76 -24.84
C GLY A 178 -3.24 6.91 -25.47
N ASP A 179 -3.69 8.16 -25.32
CA ASP A 179 -3.02 9.34 -25.87
C ASP A 179 -1.81 9.82 -25.03
N GLY A 180 -1.56 9.17 -23.89
CA GLY A 180 -0.48 9.45 -22.97
C GLY A 180 -0.75 10.64 -22.05
N LYS A 181 -2.02 11.06 -21.92
CA LYS A 181 -2.46 12.16 -21.06
C LYS A 181 -3.68 11.72 -20.25
N VAL A 182 -4.08 12.61 -19.35
CA VAL A 182 -5.30 12.44 -18.56
C VAL A 182 -6.25 13.58 -18.93
N SER A 183 -7.32 13.23 -19.62
CA SER A 183 -8.43 14.14 -19.90
C SER A 183 -9.33 14.32 -18.67
N ILE A 184 -10.17 15.36 -18.67
CA ILE A 184 -11.17 15.57 -17.60
C ILE A 184 -12.16 14.40 -17.54
N GLU A 185 -12.47 13.81 -18.69
CA GLU A 185 -13.40 12.68 -18.79
C GLU A 185 -12.79 11.38 -18.24
N GLU A 186 -11.46 11.24 -18.29
CA GLU A 186 -10.74 10.11 -17.68
C GLU A 186 -10.49 10.31 -16.18
N TYR A 187 -10.46 11.55 -15.72
CA TYR A 187 -10.23 11.88 -14.31
C TYR A 187 -11.49 11.76 -13.42
N ILE A 188 -12.70 11.80 -14.00
CA ILE A 188 -13.99 11.82 -13.29
C ILE A 188 -14.71 10.48 -13.47
#